data_AF-A0A1I7XF85-F1
#
_entry.id   AF-A0A1I7XF85-F1
#
_cell.length_a   1.000
_cell.length_b   1.000
_cell.length_c   1.000
_cell.angle_alpha   90.00
_cell.angle_beta   90.00
_cell.angle_gamma   90.00
#
_symmetry.space_group_name_H-M   'P 1'
#
loop_
_entity.id
_entity.type
_entity.pdbx_description
1 polymer ?
#
loop_
_entity_poly.entity_id
_entity_poly.type
_entity_poly.pdbx_seq_one_letter_code
_entity_poly.pdbx_strand_id
1 'polypeptide(L)'
;MHHLISSFSFIKPCEVYLKAKTCFPYMVVNSLATSYLTSVQVCMCIERLVATIMIKKYEAYSGHLVWLLITVAIVLMGTLIYTTFAEVPLDEDFLTCISIPALASQKTNRNFLILISLNFLSIISLGALNFMNQKYRVKIYKDSLNEVKQRSLIMYAYSVPYFTCLLPILMMFILSQGIKSRNQSINQLVSHATSGVTGSNNYFNDLRKAWQ
;
A
#
# COMPACT_ATOMS: atom_id res chain seq x y z
N MET A 1 11.14 -6.08 -6.10
CA MET A 1 11.03 -7.13 -5.06
C MET A 1 10.68 -8.49 -5.66
N HIS A 2 9.70 -8.60 -6.57
CA HIS A 2 9.30 -9.87 -7.22
C HIS A 2 10.47 -10.61 -7.91
N HIS A 3 11.30 -9.94 -8.72
CA HIS A 3 12.49 -10.55 -9.34
C HIS A 3 13.53 -11.06 -8.34
N LEU A 4 13.71 -10.40 -7.19
CA LEU A 4 14.65 -10.86 -6.16
C LEU A 4 14.12 -12.13 -5.50
N ILE A 5 12.84 -12.16 -5.13
CA ILE A 5 12.19 -13.34 -4.51
C ILE A 5 12.21 -14.52 -5.47
N SER A 6 11.95 -14.26 -6.75
CA SER A 6 11.97 -15.29 -7.80
C SER A 6 13.38 -15.87 -7.95
N SER A 7 14.41 -15.03 -7.95
CA SER A 7 15.83 -15.46 -8.05
C SER A 7 16.26 -16.40 -6.92
N PHE A 8 15.75 -16.20 -5.70
CA PHE A 8 16.10 -17.03 -4.53
C PHE A 8 15.20 -18.25 -4.33
N SER A 9 13.99 -18.27 -4.91
CA SER A 9 13.01 -19.33 -4.66
C SER A 9 12.99 -20.42 -5.72
N PHE A 10 13.52 -20.18 -6.93
CA PHE A 10 13.53 -21.18 -7.99
C PHE A 10 14.70 -22.15 -7.84
N ILE A 11 14.42 -23.33 -7.27
CA ILE A 11 15.35 -24.46 -7.21
C ILE A 11 15.34 -25.25 -8.53
N LYS A 12 14.25 -25.18 -9.30
CA LYS A 12 14.09 -25.85 -10.59
C LYS A 12 13.74 -24.85 -11.71
N PRO A 13 14.31 -25.01 -12.92
CA PRO A 13 14.12 -24.08 -14.04
C PRO A 13 12.69 -24.03 -14.63
N CYS A 14 11.73 -24.80 -14.10
CA CYS A 14 10.38 -24.93 -14.68
C CYS A 14 9.22 -24.57 -13.72
N GLU A 15 9.49 -24.26 -12.45
CA GLU A 15 8.43 -23.93 -11.48
C GLU A 15 8.15 -22.42 -11.53
N VAL A 16 7.34 -21.97 -12.48
CA VAL A 16 6.96 -20.54 -12.61
C VAL A 16 6.03 -20.09 -11.47
N TYR A 17 5.35 -21.04 -10.82
CA TYR A 17 4.39 -20.78 -9.76
C TYR A 17 5.03 -20.86 -8.38
N LEU A 18 4.69 -19.89 -7.53
CA LEU A 18 5.07 -19.81 -6.15
C LEU A 18 3.94 -20.37 -5.28
N LYS A 19 4.27 -21.27 -4.36
CA LYS A 19 3.28 -21.78 -3.40
C LYS A 19 2.81 -20.69 -2.45
N ALA A 20 1.52 -20.69 -2.12
CA ALA A 20 0.90 -19.79 -1.15
C ALA A 20 1.66 -19.69 0.18
N LYS A 21 2.14 -20.81 0.73
CA LYS A 21 2.92 -20.84 1.98
C LYS A 21 4.14 -19.92 1.96
N THR A 22 4.85 -19.85 0.84
CA THR A 22 6.04 -19.01 0.69
C THR A 22 5.66 -17.54 0.54
N CYS A 23 4.54 -17.25 -0.12
CA CYS A 23 4.06 -15.89 -0.35
C CYS A 23 3.28 -15.28 0.82
N PHE A 24 2.66 -16.10 1.66
CA PHE A 24 1.82 -15.69 2.78
C PHE A 24 2.44 -14.62 3.70
N PRO A 25 3.69 -14.77 4.21
CA PRO A 25 4.29 -13.74 5.06
C PRO A 25 4.43 -12.39 4.35
N TYR A 26 4.77 -12.39 3.06
CA TYR A 26 4.87 -11.15 2.28
C TYR A 26 3.51 -10.47 2.09
N MET A 27 2.45 -11.26 1.85
CA MET A 27 1.10 -10.75 1.72
C MET A 27 0.60 -10.11 3.02
N VAL A 28 0.85 -10.79 4.16
CA VAL A 28 0.50 -10.27 5.49
C VAL A 28 1.27 -8.99 5.80
N VAL A 29 2.58 -8.96 5.54
CA VAL A 29 3.41 -7.75 5.75
C VAL A 29 2.94 -6.59 4.88
N ASN A 30 2.63 -6.84 3.62
CA ASN A 30 2.12 -5.80 2.72
C ASN A 30 0.76 -5.26 3.20
N SER A 31 -0.14 -6.14 3.65
CA SER A 31 -1.44 -5.74 4.20
C SER A 31 -1.32 -5.00 5.55
N LEU A 32 -0.34 -5.37 6.39
CA LEU A 32 -0.01 -4.66 7.62
C LEU A 32 0.48 -3.24 7.32
N ALA A 33 1.41 -3.10 6.38
CA ALA A 33 2.01 -1.82 6.04
C ALA A 33 0.97 -0.80 5.52
N THR A 34 0.07 -1.23 4.63
CA THR A 34 -0.98 -0.36 4.08
C THR A 34 -2.01 0.05 5.15
N SER A 35 -2.40 -0.90 6.01
CA SER A 35 -3.36 -0.64 7.09
C SER A 35 -2.77 0.24 8.19
N TYR A 36 -1.47 0.09 8.49
CA TYR A 36 -0.75 0.87 9.48
C TYR A 36 -0.70 2.35 9.13
N LEU A 37 -0.32 2.68 7.89
CA LEU A 37 -0.24 4.07 7.43
C LEU A 37 -1.57 4.81 7.66
N THR A 38 -2.68 4.18 7.25
CA THR A 38 -4.02 4.75 7.39
C THR A 38 -4.42 4.88 8.86
N SER A 39 -4.14 3.87 9.68
CA SER A 39 -4.50 3.88 11.11
C SER A 39 -3.76 4.99 11.85
N VAL A 40 -2.47 5.18 11.57
CA VAL A 40 -1.67 6.28 12.14
C VAL A 40 -2.22 7.64 11.71
N GLN A 41 -2.60 7.80 10.44
CA GLN A 41 -3.19 9.03 9.95
C GLN A 41 -4.50 9.38 10.68
N VAL A 42 -5.38 8.41 10.90
CA VAL A 42 -6.62 8.60 11.66
C VAL A 42 -6.31 8.96 13.12
N CYS A 43 -5.37 8.26 13.77
CA CYS A 43 -4.97 8.57 15.15
C CYS A 43 -4.43 9.99 15.29
N MET A 44 -3.61 10.45 14.33
CA MET A 44 -3.13 11.83 14.30
C MET A 44 -4.28 12.83 14.13
N CYS A 45 -5.25 12.56 13.25
CA CYS A 45 -6.42 13.43 13.10
C CYS A 45 -7.22 13.55 14.41
N ILE A 46 -7.43 12.43 15.10
CA ILE A 46 -8.14 12.42 16.39
C ILE A 46 -7.35 13.18 17.46
N GLU A 47 -6.04 12.95 17.57
CA GLU A 47 -5.16 13.68 18.50
C GLU A 47 -5.26 15.19 18.27
N ARG A 48 -5.15 15.63 17.01
CA ARG A 48 -5.25 17.06 16.65
C ARG A 48 -6.63 17.65 16.93
N LEU A 49 -7.69 16.87 16.70
CA LEU A 49 -9.06 17.31 17.01
C LEU A 49 -9.23 17.51 18.52
N VAL A 50 -8.81 16.53 19.32
CA VAL A 50 -8.88 16.60 20.78
C VAL A 50 -8.03 17.74 21.32
N ALA A 51 -6.81 17.91 20.83
CA ALA A 51 -5.93 19.01 21.22
C ALA A 51 -6.56 20.39 20.90
N THR A 52 -7.28 20.51 19.78
CA THR A 52 -7.94 21.77 19.37
C THR A 52 -9.15 22.08 20.26
N ILE A 53 -9.92 21.07 20.66
CA ILE A 53 -11.13 21.25 21.50
C ILE A 53 -10.77 21.43 22.98
N MET A 54 -9.80 20.66 23.48
CA MET A 54 -9.49 20.54 24.91
C MET A 54 -8.11 21.09 25.29
N ILE A 55 -7.71 22.23 24.72
CA ILE A 55 -6.39 22.86 24.89
C ILE A 55 -5.86 22.80 26.34
N LYS A 56 -6.68 23.22 27.32
CA LYS A 56 -6.24 23.33 28.73
C LYS A 56 -6.01 21.99 29.44
N LYS A 57 -6.73 20.94 29.04
CA LYS A 57 -6.64 19.60 29.67
C LYS A 57 -5.78 18.65 28.86
N TYR A 58 -5.55 18.96 27.59
CA TYR A 58 -4.81 18.11 26.68
C TYR A 58 -3.38 17.85 27.15
N GLU A 59 -2.66 18.87 27.62
CA GLU A 59 -1.26 18.72 28.05
C GLU A 59 -1.10 17.68 29.17
N ALA A 60 -2.05 17.63 30.12
CA ALA A 60 -2.03 16.68 31.23
C ALA A 60 -2.42 15.24 30.83
N TYR A 61 -3.28 15.06 29.83
CA TYR A 61 -3.86 13.75 29.47
C TYR A 61 -3.39 13.19 28.12
N SER A 62 -2.56 13.94 27.37
CA SER A 62 -2.10 13.58 26.03
C SER A 62 -1.45 12.19 25.96
N GLY A 63 -0.62 11.85 26.95
CA GLY A 63 0.07 10.55 27.00
C GLY A 63 -0.89 9.36 27.06
N HIS A 64 -1.92 9.42 27.91
CA HIS A 64 -2.93 8.36 28.02
C HIS A 64 -3.77 8.24 26.75
N LEU A 65 -4.13 9.37 26.14
CA LEU A 65 -4.87 9.39 24.88
C LEU A 65 -4.08 8.70 23.76
N VAL A 66 -2.78 9.02 23.62
CA VAL A 66 -1.94 8.41 22.58
C VAL A 66 -1.83 6.89 22.77
N TRP A 67 -1.59 6.42 24.00
CA TRP A 67 -1.53 4.97 24.27
C TRP A 67 -2.86 4.26 23.98
N LEU A 68 -3.98 4.88 24.33
CA LEU A 68 -5.30 4.37 24.00
C LEU A 68 -5.48 4.25 22.48
N LEU A 69 -5.15 5.29 21.71
CA LEU A 69 -5.26 5.31 20.26
C LEU A 69 -4.36 4.26 19.59
N ILE A 70 -3.12 4.11 20.05
CA ILE A 70 -2.20 3.07 19.55
C ILE A 70 -2.78 1.68 19.79
N THR A 71 -3.30 1.42 20.98
CA THR A 71 -3.88 0.12 21.34
C THR A 71 -5.08 -0.21 20.45
N VAL A 72 -5.99 0.77 20.26
CA VAL A 72 -7.14 0.62 19.36
C VAL A 72 -6.71 0.38 17.92
N ALA A 73 -5.70 1.10 17.43
CA ALA A 73 -5.18 0.93 16.08
C ALA A 73 -4.60 -0.49 15.86
N ILE A 74 -3.81 -1.01 16.80
CA ILE A 74 -3.24 -2.35 16.71
C ILE A 74 -4.33 -3.42 16.66
N VAL A 75 -5.33 -3.33 17.54
CA VAL A 75 -6.46 -4.27 17.59
C VAL A 75 -7.26 -4.23 16.28
N LEU A 76 -7.54 -3.03 15.76
CA LEU A 76 -8.27 -2.87 14.50
C LEU A 76 -7.51 -3.49 13.33
N MET A 77 -6.20 -3.21 13.22
CA MET A 77 -5.36 -3.79 12.17
C MET A 77 -5.30 -5.32 12.25
N GLY A 78 -5.07 -5.86 13.44
CA GLY A 78 -5.03 -7.31 13.66
C GLY A 78 -6.34 -7.98 13.26
N THR A 79 -7.48 -7.37 13.61
CA THR A 79 -8.81 -7.86 13.25
C THR A 79 -9.05 -7.83 11.73
N LEU A 80 -8.66 -6.75 11.04
CA LEU A 80 -8.79 -6.64 9.58
C LEU A 80 -7.97 -7.69 8.84
N ILE A 81 -6.75 -7.95 9.31
CA ILE A 81 -5.88 -8.96 8.70
C ILE A 81 -6.41 -10.36 8.98
N TYR A 82 -6.77 -10.65 10.22
CA TYR A 82 -7.34 -11.94 10.59
C TYR A 82 -8.58 -12.26 9.74
N THR A 83 -9.53 -11.32 9.65
CA THR A 83 -10.74 -11.51 8.85
C THR A 83 -10.50 -11.63 7.34
N THR A 84 -9.39 -11.09 6.83
CA THR A 84 -9.01 -11.18 5.42
C THR A 84 -8.36 -12.52 5.09
N PHE A 85 -7.52 -13.05 5.98
CA PHE A 85 -6.66 -14.20 5.70
C PHE A 85 -7.06 -15.50 6.41
N ALA A 86 -8.02 -15.49 7.33
CA ALA A 86 -8.41 -16.69 8.09
C ALA A 86 -8.94 -17.85 7.22
N GLU A 87 -9.51 -17.55 6.06
CA GLU A 87 -10.13 -18.54 5.15
C GLU A 87 -9.27 -18.86 3.93
N VAL A 88 -8.04 -18.34 3.84
CA VAL A 88 -7.22 -18.50 2.63
C VAL A 88 -6.57 -19.89 2.59
N PRO A 89 -6.84 -20.71 1.56
CA PRO A 89 -6.16 -21.98 1.40
C PRO A 89 -4.66 -21.77 1.13
N LEU A 90 -3.80 -22.47 1.87
CA LEU A 90 -2.35 -22.35 1.80
C LEU A 90 -1.70 -23.27 0.73
N ASP A 91 -2.50 -23.98 -0.06
CA ASP A 91 -2.00 -24.92 -1.06
C ASP A 91 -2.20 -24.42 -2.51
N GLU A 92 -2.71 -23.20 -2.69
CA GLU A 92 -2.86 -22.59 -4.02
C GLU A 92 -1.53 -22.11 -4.61
N ASP A 93 -1.44 -22.17 -5.94
CA ASP A 93 -0.29 -21.73 -6.73
C ASP A 93 -0.51 -20.28 -7.22
N PHE A 94 0.48 -19.42 -6.98
CA PHE A 94 0.45 -18.01 -7.35
C PHE A 94 1.53 -17.66 -8.37
N LEU A 95 1.19 -16.77 -9.31
CA LEU A 95 2.17 -16.20 -10.23
C LEU A 95 3.10 -15.19 -9.53
N THR A 96 2.59 -14.50 -8.51
CA THR A 96 3.33 -13.46 -7.78
C THR A 96 2.91 -13.45 -6.32
N CYS A 97 3.81 -13.14 -5.39
CA CYS A 97 3.40 -12.94 -3.98
C CYS A 97 2.62 -11.64 -3.74
N ILE A 98 2.35 -10.87 -4.80
CA ILE A 98 1.54 -9.64 -4.75
C ILE A 98 0.09 -9.95 -5.12
N SER A 99 -0.18 -11.02 -5.87
CA SER A 99 -1.54 -11.41 -6.23
C SER A 99 -2.29 -11.95 -5.03
N ILE A 100 -3.48 -11.41 -4.81
CA ILE A 100 -4.40 -11.81 -3.74
C ILE A 100 -5.26 -12.97 -4.25
N PRO A 101 -5.48 -14.04 -3.47
CA PRO A 101 -6.34 -15.14 -3.87
C PRO A 101 -7.76 -14.65 -4.12
N ALA A 102 -8.45 -15.30 -5.06
CA ALA A 102 -9.80 -14.93 -5.46
C ALA A 102 -10.75 -14.86 -4.25
N LEU A 103 -10.61 -15.79 -3.29
CA LEU A 103 -11.42 -15.85 -2.08
C LEU A 103 -11.20 -14.65 -1.14
N ALA A 104 -9.95 -14.19 -0.99
CA ALA A 104 -9.65 -13.01 -0.17
C ALA A 104 -9.87 -11.69 -0.93
N SER A 105 -9.95 -11.73 -2.27
CA SER A 105 -9.98 -10.52 -3.11
C SER A 105 -11.17 -9.62 -2.79
N GLN A 106 -12.37 -10.18 -2.60
CA GLN A 106 -13.58 -9.40 -2.30
C GLN A 106 -13.49 -8.71 -0.92
N LYS A 107 -13.06 -9.45 0.11
CA LYS A 107 -12.87 -8.93 1.47
C LYS A 107 -11.79 -7.84 1.48
N THR A 108 -10.69 -8.09 0.77
CA THR A 108 -9.57 -7.15 0.66
C THR A 108 -9.99 -5.88 -0.08
N ASN A 109 -10.70 -5.99 -1.19
CA ASN A 109 -11.21 -4.84 -1.94
C ASN A 109 -12.15 -3.98 -1.09
N ARG A 110 -13.04 -4.61 -0.32
CA ARG A 110 -13.90 -3.90 0.64
C ARG A 110 -13.08 -3.15 1.70
N ASN A 111 -12.07 -3.79 2.27
CA ASN A 111 -11.19 -3.16 3.25
C ASN A 111 -10.41 -2.00 2.64
N PHE A 112 -9.89 -2.14 1.42
CA PHE A 112 -9.22 -1.06 0.71
C PHE A 112 -10.15 0.13 0.45
N LEU A 113 -11.40 -0.10 0.05
CA LEU A 113 -12.37 0.98 -0.13
C LEU A 113 -12.61 1.73 1.17
N ILE A 114 -12.79 1.03 2.29
CA ILE A 114 -12.96 1.65 3.61
C ILE A 114 -11.72 2.48 3.99
N LEU A 115 -10.52 1.95 3.80
CA LEU A 115 -9.26 2.66 4.09
C LEU A 115 -9.10 3.91 3.22
N ILE A 116 -9.43 3.83 1.93
CA ILE A 116 -9.40 4.98 1.02
C ILE A 116 -10.39 6.05 1.50
N SER A 117 -11.63 5.68 1.82
CA SER A 117 -12.63 6.61 2.33
C SER A 117 -12.20 7.28 3.64
N LEU A 118 -11.59 6.53 4.57
CA LEU A 118 -11.04 7.07 5.81
C LEU A 118 -9.90 8.06 5.54
N ASN A 119 -9.01 7.77 4.59
CA ASN A 119 -7.94 8.69 4.21
C ASN A 119 -8.49 10.01 3.66
N PHE A 120 -9.50 9.96 2.78
CA PHE A 120 -10.16 11.17 2.28
C PHE A 120 -10.82 11.97 3.40
N LEU A 121 -11.52 11.30 4.32
CA LEU A 121 -12.13 11.94 5.47
C LEU A 121 -11.07 12.60 6.38
N SER A 122 -9.94 11.93 6.61
CA SER A 122 -8.80 12.48 7.35
C SER A 122 -8.27 13.76 6.71
N ILE A 123 -8.08 13.78 5.38
CA ILE A 123 -7.63 14.98 4.65
C ILE A 123 -8.63 16.13 4.82
N ILE A 124 -9.93 15.86 4.65
CA ILE A 124 -10.99 16.87 4.81
C ILE A 124 -11.01 17.41 6.25
N SER A 125 -10.98 16.52 7.24
CA SER A 125 -11.00 16.89 8.66
C SER A 125 -9.79 17.76 9.04
N LEU A 126 -8.61 17.44 8.52
CA LEU A 126 -7.39 18.19 8.75
C LEU A 126 -7.43 19.56 8.06
N GLY A 127 -7.98 19.64 6.84
CA GLY A 127 -8.23 20.91 6.15
C GLY A 127 -9.16 21.83 6.95
N ALA A 128 -10.26 21.28 7.46
CA ALA A 128 -11.20 22.01 8.32
C ALA A 128 -10.55 22.47 9.63
N LEU A 129 -9.79 21.58 10.30
CA LEU A 129 -9.02 21.91 11.51
C LEU A 129 -8.01 23.04 11.27
N ASN A 130 -7.29 23.00 10.15
CA ASN A 130 -6.36 24.05 9.76
C ASN A 130 -7.08 25.39 9.51
N PHE A 131 -8.22 25.37 8.83
CA PHE A 131 -9.02 26.57 8.58
C PHE A 131 -9.56 27.19 9.89
N MET A 132 -10.11 26.36 10.79
CA MET A 132 -10.58 26.81 12.11
C MET A 132 -9.43 27.35 12.96
N ASN A 133 -8.28 26.66 12.99
CA ASN A 133 -7.10 27.10 13.71
C ASN A 133 -6.54 28.42 13.17
N GLN A 134 -6.57 28.65 11.86
CA GLN A 134 -6.20 29.95 11.29
C GLN A 134 -7.12 31.06 11.81
N LYS A 135 -8.44 30.85 11.80
CA LYS A 135 -9.42 31.83 12.27
C LYS A 135 -9.28 32.13 13.76
N TYR A 136 -8.99 31.12 14.57
CA TYR A 136 -8.75 31.29 16.01
C TYR A 136 -7.41 31.98 16.33
N ARG A 137 -6.35 31.71 15.55
CA ARG A 137 -4.98 32.20 15.83
C ARG A 137 -4.71 33.60 15.29
N VAL A 138 -5.35 34.02 14.20
CA VAL A 138 -5.37 35.43 13.74
C VAL A 138 -5.89 36.36 14.84
N LYS A 139 -6.71 35.84 15.75
CA LYS A 139 -7.27 36.58 16.88
C LYS A 139 -6.33 36.69 18.08
N ILE A 140 -5.26 35.88 18.18
CA ILE A 140 -4.48 35.74 19.44
C ILE A 140 -2.97 36.06 19.30
N TYR A 141 -2.26 35.75 18.20
CA TYR A 141 -0.80 35.99 18.12
C TYR A 141 -0.31 36.37 16.71
N LYS A 142 0.28 37.57 16.56
CA LYS A 142 0.75 38.11 15.28
C LYS A 142 2.24 37.84 14.98
N ASP A 143 3.12 37.66 15.99
CA ASP A 143 4.57 37.80 15.74
C ASP A 143 5.48 36.56 15.92
N SER A 144 5.10 35.49 16.63
CA SER A 144 6.01 34.33 16.85
C SER A 144 5.74 33.10 15.94
N LEU A 145 4.85 33.23 14.95
CA LEU A 145 4.14 32.09 14.35
C LEU A 145 4.75 31.52 13.06
N ASN A 146 5.82 32.09 12.51
CA ASN A 146 6.27 31.73 11.15
C ASN A 146 7.09 30.43 11.08
N GLU A 147 7.96 30.13 12.04
CA GLU A 147 8.87 28.96 11.91
C GLU A 147 8.21 27.60 12.18
N VAL A 148 7.36 27.51 13.22
CA VAL A 148 6.68 26.24 13.58
C VAL A 148 5.57 25.90 12.56
N LYS A 149 4.96 26.95 11.97
CA LYS A 149 3.94 26.85 10.91
C LYS A 149 4.52 26.29 9.61
N GLN A 150 5.73 26.69 9.24
CA GLN A 150 6.36 26.22 8.01
C GLN A 150 6.80 24.75 8.13
N ARG A 151 7.37 24.33 9.27
CA ARG A 151 7.89 22.96 9.44
C ARG A 151 6.80 21.90 9.52
N SER A 152 5.72 22.15 10.24
CA SER A 152 4.60 21.19 10.35
C SER A 152 3.86 21.06 9.01
N LEU A 153 3.52 22.18 8.37
CA LEU A 153 2.75 22.20 7.13
C LEU A 153 3.55 21.59 5.96
N ILE A 154 4.88 21.78 5.91
CA ILE A 154 5.75 21.11 4.95
C ILE A 154 5.78 19.59 5.21
N MET A 155 6.04 19.13 6.43
CA MET A 155 6.08 17.67 6.67
C MET A 155 4.76 16.97 6.28
N TYR A 156 3.60 17.57 6.56
CA TYR A 156 2.30 16.98 6.23
C TYR A 156 1.89 17.13 4.76
N ALA A 157 2.17 18.27 4.12
CA ALA A 157 1.86 18.48 2.71
C ALA A 157 2.71 17.59 1.79
N TYR A 158 3.92 17.21 2.21
CA TYR A 158 4.79 16.35 1.41
C TYR A 158 4.63 14.87 1.71
N SER A 159 4.44 14.45 2.96
CA SER A 159 4.36 13.01 3.28
C SER A 159 3.05 12.37 2.82
N VAL A 160 1.90 12.98 3.11
CA VAL A 160 0.60 12.33 2.91
C VAL A 160 0.26 12.15 1.44
N PRO A 161 0.30 13.18 0.55
CA PRO A 161 -0.04 13.00 -0.87
C PRO A 161 0.98 12.14 -1.61
N TYR A 162 2.24 12.17 -1.18
CA TYR A 162 3.30 11.38 -1.80
C TYR A 162 3.06 9.88 -1.60
N PHE A 163 2.77 9.44 -0.37
CA PHE A 163 2.51 8.03 -0.09
C PHE A 163 1.11 7.57 -0.53
N THR A 164 0.09 8.44 -0.46
CA THR A 164 -1.30 8.05 -0.76
C THR A 164 -1.71 8.21 -2.22
N CYS A 165 -1.17 9.17 -2.96
CA CYS A 165 -1.52 9.39 -4.36
C CYS A 165 -0.36 9.05 -5.29
N LEU A 166 0.84 9.56 -5.00
CA LEU A 166 1.96 9.47 -5.91
C LEU A 166 2.50 8.03 -6.02
N LEU A 167 2.60 7.32 -4.89
CA LEU A 167 3.04 5.93 -4.85
C LEU A 167 2.09 4.97 -5.61
N PRO A 168 0.76 4.93 -5.38
CA PRO A 168 -0.13 4.05 -6.14
C PRO A 168 -0.25 4.43 -7.62
N ILE A 169 -0.20 5.72 -7.98
CA ILE A 169 -0.17 6.16 -9.39
C ILE A 169 1.11 5.69 -10.07
N LEU A 170 2.26 5.87 -9.41
CA LEU A 170 3.56 5.44 -9.92
C LEU A 170 3.62 3.91 -10.04
N MET A 171 3.07 3.18 -9.08
CA MET A 171 2.92 1.72 -9.15
C MET A 171 2.02 1.29 -10.31
N MET A 172 0.86 1.92 -10.52
CA MET A 172 0.00 1.64 -11.67
C MET A 172 0.71 1.93 -13.00
N PHE A 173 1.49 3.01 -13.05
CA PHE A 173 2.28 3.35 -14.23
C PHE A 173 3.34 2.28 -14.53
N ILE A 174 4.12 1.86 -13.54
CA ILE A 174 5.10 0.77 -13.67
C ILE A 174 4.40 -0.53 -14.09
N LEU A 175 3.27 -0.87 -13.47
CA LEU A 175 2.50 -2.06 -13.83
C LEU A 175 2.03 -2.01 -15.29
N SER A 176 1.53 -0.86 -15.73
CA SER A 176 1.06 -0.67 -17.10
C SER A 176 2.19 -0.80 -18.13
N GLN A 177 3.39 -0.29 -17.81
CA GLN A 177 4.56 -0.48 -18.65
C GLN A 177 5.01 -1.94 -18.69
N GLY A 178 5.02 -2.61 -17.54
CA GLY A 178 5.33 -4.04 -17.46
C GLY A 178 4.37 -4.89 -18.30
N ILE A 179 3.07 -4.60 -18.24
CA ILE A 179 2.07 -5.28 -19.08
C ILE A 179 2.30 -5.01 -20.56
N LYS A 180 2.55 -3.75 -20.95
CA LYS A 180 2.83 -3.38 -22.35
C LYS A 180 4.07 -4.08 -22.88
N SER A 181 5.17 -4.05 -22.13
CA SER A 181 6.43 -4.70 -22.49
C SER A 181 6.24 -6.21 -22.62
N ARG A 182 5.55 -6.85 -21.66
CA ARG A 182 5.22 -8.28 -21.72
C ARG A 182 4.40 -8.64 -22.96
N ASN A 183 3.38 -7.84 -23.27
CA ASN A 183 2.54 -8.09 -24.45
C ASN A 183 3.31 -7.92 -25.76
N GLN A 184 4.26 -6.98 -25.84
CA GLN A 184 5.15 -6.84 -26.98
C GLN A 184 6.06 -8.06 -27.15
N SER A 185 6.69 -8.53 -26.07
CA SER A 185 7.52 -9.75 -26.10
C SER A 185 6.71 -10.98 -26.49
N ILE A 186 5.49 -11.14 -25.95
CA ILE A 186 4.59 -12.24 -26.34
C ILE A 186 4.23 -12.16 -27.83
N ASN A 187 3.86 -10.98 -28.33
CA ASN A 187 3.50 -10.80 -29.73
C ASN A 187 4.67 -11.07 -30.68
N GLN A 188 5.90 -10.71 -30.28
CA GLN A 188 7.13 -11.04 -31.03
C GLN A 188 7.39 -12.55 -31.03
N LEU A 189 7.26 -13.21 -29.89
CA LEU A 189 7.43 -14.67 -29.79
C LEU A 189 6.40 -15.42 -30.64
N VAL A 190 5.13 -14.98 -30.60
CA VAL A 190 4.05 -15.55 -31.42
C VAL A 190 4.30 -15.29 -32.91
N SER A 191 4.71 -14.09 -33.30
CA SER A 191 4.96 -13.77 -34.72
C SER A 191 6.11 -14.60 -35.30
N HIS A 192 7.21 -14.78 -34.54
CA HIS A 192 8.32 -15.66 -34.92
C HIS A 192 7.92 -17.14 -35.03
N ALA A 193 7.04 -17.63 -34.15
CA ALA A 193 6.52 -18.99 -34.24
C ALA A 193 5.64 -19.20 -35.48
N THR A 194 4.93 -18.16 -35.94
CA THR A 194 4.04 -18.24 -37.11
C THR A 194 4.71 -18.03 -38.47
N SER A 195 6.00 -17.65 -38.54
CA SER A 195 6.69 -17.29 -39.80
C SER A 195 7.13 -18.49 -40.67
N GLY A 196 6.45 -19.63 -40.55
CA GLY A 196 6.75 -20.87 -41.28
C GLY A 196 7.70 -21.83 -40.54
N VAL A 197 8.03 -22.95 -41.19
CA VAL A 197 8.79 -24.08 -40.59
C VAL A 197 10.13 -23.64 -39.99
N THR A 198 10.84 -22.73 -40.65
CA THR A 198 12.12 -22.20 -40.19
C THR A 198 11.99 -21.31 -38.94
N GLY A 199 10.94 -20.48 -38.87
CA GLY A 199 10.66 -19.63 -37.70
C GLY A 199 10.24 -20.45 -36.47
N SER A 200 9.42 -21.47 -36.68
CA SER A 200 9.01 -22.41 -35.63
C SER A 200 10.22 -23.18 -35.06
N ASN A 201 11.11 -23.69 -35.92
CA ASN A 201 12.31 -24.38 -35.47
C ASN A 201 13.25 -23.47 -34.64
N ASN A 202 13.42 -22.21 -35.03
CA ASN A 202 14.23 -21.25 -34.27
C ASN A 202 13.60 -20.94 -32.90
N TYR A 203 12.28 -20.72 -32.85
CA TYR A 203 11.55 -20.52 -31.58
C TYR A 203 11.74 -21.69 -30.61
N PHE A 204 11.57 -22.93 -31.09
CA PHE A 204 11.77 -24.12 -30.25
C PHE A 204 13.25 -24.34 -29.87
N ASN A 205 14.20 -23.92 -30.70
CA ASN A 205 15.63 -23.98 -30.37
C ASN A 205 16.02 -22.95 -29.29
N ASP A 206 15.51 -21.73 -29.37
CA ASP A 206 15.76 -20.69 -28.37
C ASP A 206 15.08 -21.02 -27.04
N LEU A 207 13.87 -21.58 -27.08
CA LEU A 207 13.26 -22.21 -25.90
C LEU A 207 14.20 -23.29 -25.35
N ARG A 208 14.61 -24.26 -26.17
CA ARG A 208 15.49 -25.37 -25.74
C ARG A 208 16.81 -24.87 -25.12
N LYS A 209 17.40 -23.79 -25.63
CA LYS A 209 18.57 -23.13 -25.03
C LYS A 209 18.27 -22.47 -23.70
N ALA A 210 17.10 -21.86 -23.53
CA ALA A 210 16.68 -21.29 -22.25
C ALA A 210 16.38 -22.37 -21.18
N TRP A 211 16.19 -23.63 -21.60
CA TRP A 211 15.97 -24.79 -20.72
C TRP A 211 17.25 -25.57 -20.37
N GLN A 212 18.41 -25.22 -20.95
CA GLN A 212 19.73 -25.81 -20.63
C GLN A 212 20.50 -24.91 -19.67
#